data_AF-A0A381I775-F1
#
_entry.id   AF-A0A381I775-F1
#
_cell.length_a   1.000
_cell.length_b   1.000
_cell.length_c   1.000
_cell.angle_alpha   90.00
_cell.angle_beta   90.00
_cell.angle_gamma   90.00
#
_symmetry.space_group_name_H-M   'P 1'
#
loop_
_entity.id
_entity.type
_entity.pdbx_description
1 polymer ?
#
loop_
_entity_poly.entity_id
_entity_poly.type
_entity_poly.pdbx_seq_one_letter_code
_entity_poly.pdbx_strand_id
1 'polypeptide(L)' 'MFLGSSNSVIASIGHRNVEAVKKTLLGLNIPILAEDTGMNYGRTIRFYTETGELLVDSINKGKKKL' A
#
# COMPACT_ATOMS: atom_id res chain seq x y z
N MET A 1 -0.82 -1.93 -19.76
CA MET A 1 0.56 -1.52 -20.05
C MET A 1 1.25 -1.19 -18.74
N PHE A 2 2.14 -2.03 -18.20
CA PHE A 2 3.09 -1.61 -17.15
C PHE A 2 4.32 -2.53 -17.13
N LEU A 3 5.03 -2.56 -18.26
CA LEU A 3 6.43 -2.93 -18.35
C LEU A 3 7.07 -1.89 -19.28
N GLY A 4 7.47 -0.77 -18.70
CA GLY A 4 8.04 0.37 -19.40
C GLY A 4 9.29 0.82 -18.65
N SER A 5 10.43 0.38 -19.16
CA SER A 5 11.77 0.69 -18.71
C SER A 5 12.09 2.19 -18.89
N SER A 6 11.67 3.05 -17.96
CA SER A 6 12.18 4.43 -17.78
C SER A 6 11.38 5.26 -16.76
N ASN A 7 11.49 4.97 -15.46
CA ASN A 7 11.50 6.02 -14.42
C ASN A 7 11.68 5.41 -13.02
N SER A 8 12.93 5.33 -12.58
CA SER A 8 13.31 5.15 -11.17
C SER A 8 12.60 6.13 -10.22
N VAL A 9 12.13 7.27 -10.74
CA VAL A 9 11.44 8.33 -9.99
C VAL A 9 10.04 7.91 -9.51
N ILE A 10 9.24 7.19 -10.31
CA ILE A 10 7.87 6.83 -9.92
C ILE A 10 7.88 5.73 -8.85
N ALA A 11 8.81 4.78 -8.96
CA ALA A 11 9.06 3.79 -7.91
C ALA A 11 9.58 4.44 -6.61
N SER A 12 10.38 5.52 -6.71
CA SER A 12 10.89 6.22 -5.53
C SER A 12 9.82 6.99 -4.76
N ILE A 13 8.81 7.55 -5.43
CA ILE A 13 7.69 8.26 -4.76
C ILE A 13 6.92 7.28 -3.87
N GLY A 14 6.61 6.08 -4.36
CA GLY A 14 5.95 5.04 -3.57
C GLY A 14 6.75 4.68 -2.32
N HIS A 15 8.06 4.46 -2.46
CA HIS A 15 8.94 4.15 -1.33
C HIS A 15 9.00 5.29 -0.30
N ARG A 16 9.17 6.54 -0.74
CA ARG A 16 9.21 7.72 0.12
C ARG A 16 7.91 7.91 0.91
N ASN A 17 6.76 7.65 0.28
CA ASN A 17 5.47 7.73 0.96
C ASN A 17 5.35 6.68 2.07
N VAL A 18 5.78 5.44 1.79
CA VAL A 18 5.80 4.37 2.80
C VAL A 18 6.69 4.74 3.98
N GLU A 19 7.91 5.24 3.71
CA GLU A 19 8.82 5.68 4.78
C GLU A 19 8.25 6.83 5.62
N ALA A 20 7.64 7.83 4.97
CA ALA A 20 7.03 8.96 5.67
C ALA A 20 5.89 8.50 6.59
N VAL A 21 4.99 7.64 6.09
CA VAL A 21 3.89 7.08 6.89
C VAL A 21 4.41 6.28 8.07
N LYS A 22 5.42 5.42 7.86
CA LYS A 22 6.04 4.64 8.96
C LYS A 22 6.60 5.56 10.05
N LYS A 23 7.33 6.62 9.67
CA LYS A 23 7.86 7.59 10.64
C LYS A 23 6.75 8.30 11.42
N THR A 24 5.68 8.71 10.74
CA THR A 24 4.53 9.36 11.39
C THR A 24 3.82 8.42 12.36
N LEU A 25 3.55 7.17 11.96
CA LEU A 25 2.89 6.18 12.83
C LEU A 25 3.75 5.83 14.05
N LEU A 26 5.07 5.68 13.87
CA LEU A 26 6.01 5.49 14.97
C LEU A 26 6.00 6.69 15.94
N GLY A 27 5.99 7.92 15.43
CA GLY A 27 5.90 9.13 16.28
C GLY A 27 4.59 9.25 17.06
N LEU A 28 3.52 8.62 16.56
CA LEU A 28 2.21 8.55 17.23
C LEU A 28 2.03 7.29 18.09
N ASN A 29 3.05 6.44 18.22
CA ASN A 29 2.98 5.13 18.90
C ASN A 29 1.86 4.21 18.36
N ILE A 30 1.57 4.28 17.06
CA ILE A 30 0.57 3.43 16.40
C ILE A 30 1.28 2.23 15.75
N PRO A 31 1.00 0.98 16.20
CA PRO A 31 1.63 -0.21 15.62
C PRO A 31 1.05 -0.54 14.24
N ILE A 32 1.92 -0.96 13.32
CA ILE A 32 1.52 -1.45 12.00
C ILE A 32 1.26 -2.96 12.12
N LEU A 33 0.00 -3.38 11.98
CA LEU A 33 -0.41 -4.78 12.08
C LEU A 33 -0.11 -5.58 10.81
N ALA A 34 -0.23 -4.95 9.64
CA ALA A 34 0.04 -5.56 8.35
C ALA A 34 0.49 -4.49 7.35
N GLU A 35 1.35 -4.87 6.41
CA GLU A 35 1.81 -4.02 5.33
C GLU A 35 1.72 -4.77 4.00
N ASP A 36 1.02 -4.18 3.03
CA ASP A 36 1.02 -4.59 1.64
C ASP A 36 1.42 -3.35 0.83
N THR A 37 2.71 -3.15 0.57
CA THR A 37 3.26 -1.96 -0.13
C THR A 37 4.37 -2.39 -1.10
N GLY A 38 4.81 -1.50 -2.01
CA GLY A 38 5.93 -1.78 -2.92
C GLY A 38 5.61 -2.67 -4.14
N MET A 39 4.35 -3.02 -4.36
CA MET A 39 3.93 -3.79 -5.53
C MET A 39 3.91 -2.96 -6.82
N ASN A 40 4.04 -3.62 -7.97
CA ASN A 40 4.10 -3.01 -9.30
C ASN A 40 2.74 -2.92 -10.03
N TYR A 41 1.63 -2.98 -9.30
CA TYR A 41 0.28 -2.92 -9.85
C TYR A 41 -0.65 -2.04 -8.99
N GLY A 42 -1.63 -1.43 -9.65
CA GLY A 42 -2.68 -0.67 -8.99
C GLY A 42 -3.68 -1.59 -8.29
N ARG A 43 -4.23 -1.11 -7.16
CA ARG A 43 -5.23 -1.81 -6.36
C ARG A 43 -6.16 -0.83 -5.68
N THR A 44 -7.38 -1.27 -5.43
CA THR A 44 -8.39 -0.51 -4.69
C THR A 44 -8.49 -1.08 -3.28
N ILE A 45 -8.35 -0.22 -2.27
CA ILE A 45 -8.56 -0.62 -0.88
C ILE A 45 -9.95 -0.18 -0.40
N ARG A 46 -10.59 -1.00 0.41
CA ARG A 46 -11.81 -0.69 1.17
C ARG A 46 -11.57 -1.07 2.62
N PHE A 47 -11.60 -0.07 3.49
CA PHE A 47 -11.43 -0.26 4.92
C PHE A 47 -12.77 -0.09 5.63
N TYR A 48 -13.19 -1.11 6.35
CA TYR A 48 -14.42 -1.09 7.14
C TYR A 48 -14.09 -0.72 8.58
N THR A 49 -14.42 0.50 8.98
CA THR A 49 -14.12 1.02 10.33
C THR A 49 -14.89 0.29 11.43
N GLU A 50 -16.01 -0.36 11.10
CA GLU A 50 -16.86 -1.09 12.04
C GLU A 50 -16.22 -2.41 12.50
N THR A 51 -15.55 -3.12 11.58
CA THR A 51 -14.98 -4.46 11.81
C THR A 51 -13.45 -4.46 11.82
N GLY A 52 -12.81 -3.37 11.35
CA GLY A 52 -11.37 -3.28 11.16
C GLY A 52 -10.87 -4.04 9.92
N GLU A 53 -11.77 -4.51 9.06
CA GLU A 53 -11.41 -5.33 7.89
C GLU A 53 -10.89 -4.48 6.74
N LEU A 54 -9.81 -4.94 6.10
CA LEU A 54 -9.25 -4.29 4.91
C LEU A 54 -9.39 -5.20 3.69
N LEU A 55 -10.23 -4.81 2.74
CA LEU A 55 -10.34 -5.45 1.44
C LEU A 55 -9.42 -4.78 0.44
N VAL A 56 -8.57 -5.56 -0.21
CA VAL A 56 -7.67 -5.13 -1.27
C VAL A 56 -8.11 -5.82 -2.57
N ASP A 57 -8.62 -5.06 -3.52
CA ASP A 57 -9.04 -5.54 -4.83
C ASP A 57 -7.98 -5.15 -5.87
N SER A 58 -7.36 -6.16 -6.49
CA SER A 58 -6.29 -5.97 -7.47
C SER A 58 -6.71 -6.60 -8.78
N ILE A 59 -6.61 -5.84 -9.89
CA ILE A 59 -7.05 -6.29 -11.22
C ILE A 59 -6.41 -7.64 -11.61
N ASN A 60 -5.17 -7.88 -11.19
CA ASN A 60 -4.40 -9.08 -11.54
C ASN A 60 -4.38 -10.19 -10.48
N LYS A 61 -4.79 -9.91 -9.23
CA LYS A 61 -4.69 -10.87 -8.11
C LYS A 61 -6.02 -11.17 -7.40
N GLY A 62 -7.12 -10.57 -7.86
CA GLY A 62 -8.43 -10.72 -7.24
C GLY A 62 -8.53 -10.01 -5.90
N LYS A 63 -9.54 -10.39 -5.11
CA LYS A 63 -9.86 -9.79 -3.81
C LYS A 63 -9.08 -10.50 -2.69
N LYS A 64 -8.34 -9.73 -1.90
CA LYS A 64 -7.64 -10.19 -0.70
C LYS A 64 -8.21 -9.48 0.52
N LYS A 65 -8.51 -10.23 1.57
CA LYS A 65 -8.88 -9.70 2.90
C LYS A 65 -7.64 -9.73 3.79
N LEU A 66 -7.33 -8.59 4.39
CA LEU A 66 -6.26 -8.39 5.35
C LEU A 66 -6.85 -8.15 6.73
#